data_AF-A0A2V8P2L1-F1
#
_entry.id   AF-A0A2V8P2L1-F1
#
_cell.length_a   1.000
_cell.length_b   1.000
_cell.length_c   1.000
_cell.angle_alpha   90.00
_cell.angle_beta   90.00
_cell.angle_gamma   90.00
#
_symmetry.space_group_name_H-M   'P 1'
#
loop_
_entity.id
_entity.type
_entity.pdbx_description
1 polymer ?
#
loop_
_entity_poly.entity_id
_entity_poly.type
_entity_poly.pdbx_seq_one_letter_code
_entity_poly.pdbx_strand_id
1 'polypeptide(L)'
;VTNLTNGMTRAQALRSVVEDNNFSSAQFNQAFVLMQYFGYLRRNPNDSPDQNFDGYNFWLTKLNQFNGNFVNAEMVKAFITSTEYRQRFGP
;
A
#
# COMPACT_ATOMS: atom_id res chain seq x y z
N VAL A 1 -7.00 4.84 21.64
CA VAL A 1 -5.85 5.64 22.14
C VAL A 1 -5.95 5.93 23.65
N THR A 2 -6.76 5.20 24.41
CA THR A 2 -7.08 5.50 25.83
C THR A 2 -6.21 4.79 26.88
N ASN A 3 -5.15 4.09 26.49
CA ASN A 3 -4.28 3.33 27.41
C ASN A 3 -2.82 3.82 27.46
N LEU A 4 -2.52 5.05 27.03
CA LEU A 4 -1.15 5.58 26.97
C LEU A 4 -0.69 6.33 28.24
N THR A 5 -1.51 6.41 29.29
CA THR A 5 -1.28 7.35 30.40
C THR A 5 -0.73 6.77 31.70
N ASN A 6 -0.43 5.46 31.79
CA ASN A 6 0.08 4.86 33.03
C ASN A 6 1.43 4.12 32.83
N GLY A 7 2.55 4.85 32.98
CA GLY A 7 3.83 4.27 33.40
C GLY A 7 4.69 3.50 32.37
N MET A 8 4.37 3.52 31.08
CA MET A 8 5.19 2.85 30.07
C MET A 8 6.49 3.62 29.79
N THR A 9 7.63 2.92 29.78
CA THR A 9 8.89 3.47 29.27
C THR A 9 8.81 3.72 27.77
N ARG A 10 9.60 4.66 27.22
CA ARG A 10 9.60 4.98 25.77
C ARG A 10 9.83 3.73 24.90
N ALA A 11 10.62 2.77 25.37
CA ALA A 11 10.86 1.50 24.70
C ALA A 11 9.63 0.59 24.70
N GLN A 12 8.86 0.54 25.79
CA GLN A 12 7.60 -0.22 25.87
C GLN A 12 6.52 0.39 24.97
N ALA A 13 6.42 1.73 24.94
CA ALA A 13 5.50 2.42 24.04
C ALA A 13 5.82 2.14 22.57
N LEU A 14 7.09 2.23 22.16
CA LEU A 14 7.52 1.89 20.80
C LEU A 14 7.24 0.42 20.45
N ARG A 15 7.53 -0.51 21.38
CA ARG A 15 7.22 -1.94 21.20
C ARG A 15 5.73 -2.18 21.00
N SER A 16 4.88 -1.54 21.81
CA SER A 16 3.42 -1.69 21.68
C SER A 16 2.87 -1.18 20.34
N VAL A 17 3.50 -0.15 19.74
CA VAL A 17 3.12 0.36 18.42
C VAL A 17 3.57 -0.59 17.30
N VAL A 18 4.75 -1.19 17.43
CA VAL A 18 5.28 -2.15 16.44
C VAL A 18 4.54 -3.49 16.48
N GLU A 19 4.11 -3.93 17.66
CA GLU A 19 3.31 -5.16 17.87
C GLU A 19 1.82 -4.96 17.55
N ASP A 20 1.39 -3.74 17.22
CA ASP A 20 0.02 -3.47 16.82
C ASP A 20 -0.25 -4.07 15.43
N ASN A 21 -1.17 -5.04 15.37
CA ASN A 21 -1.59 -5.67 14.12
C ASN A 21 -2.07 -4.65 13.06
N ASN A 22 -2.57 -3.49 13.47
CA ASN A 22 -2.96 -2.42 12.57
C ASN A 22 -1.74 -1.76 11.91
N PHE A 23 -0.65 -1.58 12.66
CA PHE A 23 0.60 -1.04 12.13
C PHE A 23 1.22 -2.02 11.12
N SER A 24 1.29 -3.30 11.46
CA SER A 24 1.77 -4.35 10.55
C SER A 24 0.94 -4.41 9.27
N SER A 25 -0.39 -4.40 9.39
CA SER A 25 -1.30 -4.40 8.24
C SER A 25 -1.17 -3.14 7.38
N ALA A 26 -0.97 -1.97 7.98
CA ALA A 26 -0.77 -0.72 7.25
C ALA A 26 0.54 -0.72 6.44
N GLN A 27 1.63 -1.20 7.04
CA GLN A 27 2.92 -1.34 6.35
C GLN A 27 2.86 -2.40 5.25
N PHE A 28 2.18 -3.52 5.51
CA PHE A 28 1.95 -4.55 4.51
C PHE A 28 1.18 -4.01 3.31
N ASN A 29 0.08 -3.26 3.52
CA ASN A 29 -0.70 -2.68 2.44
C ASN A 29 0.12 -1.70 1.59
N GLN A 30 0.95 -0.87 2.22
CA GLN A 30 1.88 0.03 1.51
C GLN A 30 2.87 -0.76 0.63
N ALA A 31 3.54 -1.75 1.22
CA ALA A 31 4.48 -2.61 0.50
C ALA A 31 3.80 -3.41 -0.63
N PHE A 32 2.58 -3.87 -0.39
CA PHE A 32 1.79 -4.60 -1.37
C PHE A 32 1.47 -3.74 -2.59
N VAL A 33 1.01 -2.49 -2.39
CA VAL A 33 0.76 -1.54 -3.49
C VAL A 33 2.06 -1.30 -4.28
N LEU A 34 3.17 -1.06 -3.58
CA LEU A 34 4.47 -0.83 -4.22
C LEU A 34 4.91 -2.03 -5.08
N MET A 35 4.72 -3.26 -4.58
CA MET A 35 5.01 -4.48 -5.32
C MET A 35 4.19 -4.58 -6.62
N GLN A 36 2.93 -4.11 -6.65
CA GLN A 36 2.14 -4.09 -7.89
C GLN A 36 2.79 -3.20 -8.97
N TYR A 37 3.29 -2.02 -8.59
CA TYR A 37 4.00 -1.13 -9.51
C TYR A 37 5.27 -1.78 -10.07
N PHE A 38 6.06 -2.45 -9.22
CA PHE A 38 7.26 -3.15 -9.67
C PHE A 38 6.96 -4.36 -10.54
N GLY A 39 5.99 -5.19 -10.13
CA GLY A 39 5.65 -6.43 -10.81
C GLY A 39 4.98 -6.21 -12.17
N TYR A 40 4.01 -5.28 -12.24
CA TYR A 40 3.24 -5.05 -13.47
C TYR A 40 3.82 -3.93 -14.32
N LEU A 41 4.15 -2.77 -13.74
CA LEU A 41 4.57 -1.60 -14.51
C LEU A 41 6.10 -1.46 -14.64
N ARG A 42 6.86 -2.26 -13.88
CA ARG A 42 8.34 -2.24 -13.86
C ARG A 42 8.92 -0.84 -13.64
N ARG A 43 8.30 -0.04 -12.75
CA ARG A 43 8.73 1.32 -12.41
C ARG A 43 8.33 1.69 -10.98
N ASN A 44 8.94 2.73 -10.43
CA ASN A 44 8.44 3.36 -9.21
C ASN A 44 7.15 4.13 -9.49
N PRO A 45 6.27 4.31 -8.49
CA PRO A 45 5.02 5.04 -8.68
C PRO A 45 5.20 6.48 -9.16
N ASN A 46 6.28 7.14 -8.74
CA ASN A 46 6.62 8.51 -9.08
C ASN A 46 7.58 8.66 -10.26
N ASP A 47 7.93 7.56 -10.94
CA ASP A 47 8.67 7.67 -12.19
C ASP A 47 7.76 8.27 -13.29
N SER A 48 8.38 8.75 -14.39
CA SER A 48 7.66 9.13 -15.60
C SER A 48 6.70 7.99 -16.01
N PRO A 49 5.44 8.26 -16.42
CA PRO A 49 4.91 9.56 -16.86
C PRO A 49 4.32 10.46 -15.75
N ASP A 50 4.05 9.92 -14.55
CA ASP A 50 3.21 10.62 -13.56
C ASP A 50 3.98 11.66 -12.74
N GLN A 51 5.25 11.39 -12.41
CA GLN A 51 6.11 12.27 -11.60
C GLN A 51 5.54 12.61 -10.19
N ASN A 52 4.55 11.86 -9.72
CA ASN A 52 3.89 12.04 -8.42
C ASN A 52 3.45 10.69 -7.83
N PHE A 53 2.83 10.70 -6.65
CA PHE A 53 2.35 9.49 -5.96
C PHE A 53 0.83 9.33 -5.98
N ASP A 54 0.10 10.05 -6.83
CA ASP A 54 -1.36 10.09 -6.79
C ASP A 54 -1.98 8.73 -7.04
N GLY A 55 -1.47 8.00 -8.04
CA GLY A 55 -1.89 6.62 -8.32
C GLY A 55 -1.62 5.68 -7.15
N TYR A 56 -0.43 5.78 -6.54
CA TYR A 56 -0.08 4.97 -5.37
C TYR A 56 -1.01 5.26 -4.19
N ASN A 57 -1.24 6.53 -3.89
CA ASN A 57 -2.11 6.97 -2.80
C ASN A 57 -3.57 6.57 -3.03
N PHE A 58 -4.05 6.67 -4.28
CA PHE A 58 -5.38 6.18 -4.67
C PHE A 58 -5.52 4.68 -4.36
N TRP A 59 -4.56 3.88 -4.82
CA TRP A 59 -4.57 2.44 -4.67
C TRP A 59 -4.41 1.99 -3.23
N LEU A 60 -3.55 2.65 -2.46
CA LEU A 60 -3.40 2.41 -1.02
C LEU A 60 -4.70 2.74 -0.27
N THR A 61 -5.32 3.87 -0.59
CA THR A 61 -6.60 4.28 0.02
C THR A 61 -7.69 3.26 -0.29
N LYS A 62 -7.80 2.83 -1.55
CA LYS A 62 -8.78 1.83 -1.97
C LYS A 62 -8.54 0.49 -1.27
N LEU A 63 -7.30 0.01 -1.20
CA LEU A 63 -6.95 -1.22 -0.52
C LEU A 63 -7.32 -1.18 0.98
N ASN A 64 -7.07 -0.04 1.65
CA ASN A 64 -7.45 0.17 3.03
C ASN A 64 -8.98 0.20 3.22
N GLN A 65 -9.74 0.79 2.30
CA GLN A 65 -11.21 0.77 2.34
C GLN A 65 -11.79 -0.65 2.26
N PHE A 66 -11.09 -1.56 1.60
CA PHE A 66 -11.46 -2.97 1.51
C PHE A 66 -10.71 -3.86 2.51
N ASN A 67 -10.17 -3.30 3.59
CA ASN A 67 -9.47 -4.04 4.66
C ASN A 67 -8.35 -4.95 4.14
N GLY A 68 -7.58 -4.49 3.14
CA GLY A 68 -6.49 -5.28 2.54
C GLY A 68 -6.96 -6.32 1.51
N ASN A 69 -8.26 -6.43 1.24
CA ASN A 69 -8.77 -7.34 0.21
C ASN A 69 -8.55 -6.75 -1.19
N PHE A 70 -7.45 -7.16 -1.83
CA PHE A 70 -7.06 -6.70 -3.16
C PHE A 70 -8.03 -7.14 -4.28
N VAL A 71 -8.80 -8.21 -4.07
CA VAL A 71 -9.81 -8.70 -5.02
C VAL A 71 -10.99 -7.73 -5.02
N ASN A 72 -11.50 -7.37 -3.84
CA ASN A 72 -12.58 -6.39 -3.71
C ASN A 72 -12.13 -4.99 -4.12
N ALA A 73 -10.86 -4.64 -3.91
CA ALA A 73 -10.28 -3.41 -4.42
C ALA A 73 -10.08 -3.41 -5.95
N GLU A 74 -10.30 -4.55 -6.63
CA GLU A 74 -10.05 -4.76 -8.06
C GLU A 74 -8.63 -4.36 -8.51
N MET A 75 -7.67 -4.46 -7.59
CA MET A 75 -6.37 -3.83 -7.77
C MET A 75 -5.56 -4.51 -8.87
N VAL A 76 -5.30 -5.81 -8.73
CA VAL A 76 -4.50 -6.58 -9.70
C VAL A 76 -5.10 -6.50 -11.10
N LYS A 77 -6.43 -6.62 -11.21
CA LYS A 77 -7.16 -6.50 -12.47
C LYS A 77 -6.88 -5.15 -13.12
N ALA A 78 -7.00 -4.05 -12.38
CA ALA A 78 -6.78 -2.72 -12.91
C ALA A 78 -5.34 -2.50 -13.41
N PHE A 79 -4.33 -3.03 -12.74
CA PHE A 79 -2.93 -2.95 -13.19
C PHE A 79 -2.73 -3.69 -14.52
N ILE A 80 -3.22 -4.93 -14.66
CA ILE A 80 -3.09 -5.73 -15.89
C ILE A 80 -3.91 -5.14 -17.04
N THR A 81 -5.08 -4.57 -16.76
CA THR A 81 -5.95 -3.97 -17.80
C THR A 81 -5.57 -2.53 -18.13
N SER A 82 -4.65 -1.92 -17.37
CA SER A 82 -4.24 -0.53 -17.56
C SER A 82 -3.68 -0.31 -18.97
N THR A 83 -3.92 0.88 -19.51
CA THR A 83 -3.39 1.28 -20.81
C THR A 83 -1.86 1.16 -20.83
N GLU A 84 -1.18 1.59 -19.76
CA GLU A 84 0.27 1.49 -19.66
C GLU A 84 0.76 0.04 -19.73
N TYR A 85 0.19 -0.86 -18.93
CA TYR A 85 0.59 -2.28 -18.96
C TYR A 85 0.36 -2.89 -20.33
N ARG A 86 -0.81 -2.65 -20.93
CA ARG A 86 -1.16 -3.20 -22.25
C ARG A 86 -0.25 -2.66 -23.36
N GLN A 87 0.09 -1.38 -23.34
CA GLN A 87 0.97 -0.77 -24.34
C GLN A 87 2.42 -1.24 -24.23
N ARG A 88 2.90 -1.52 -23.01
CA ARG A 88 4.30 -1.89 -22.77
C ARG A 88 4.55 -3.40 -22.79
N PHE A 89 3.57 -4.19 -22.34
CA PHE A 89 3.74 -5.61 -22.04
C PHE A 89 2.56 -6.50 -22.48
N GLY A 90 1.49 -5.91 -23.02
CA GLY A 90 0.37 -6.67 -23.59
C GLY A 90 0.74 -7.33 -24.93
N PRO A 91 -0.03 -8.34 -25.37
CA PRO A 91 0.13 -8.95 -26.68
C PRO A 91 -0.24 -8.01 -27.83
#